data_AF-F3CB09-F1
#
_entry.id   AF-F3CB09-F1
#
_cell.length_a   1.000
_cell.length_b   1.000
_cell.length_c   1.000
_cell.angle_alpha   90.00
_cell.angle_beta   90.00
_cell.angle_gamma   90.00
#
_symmetry.space_group_name_H-M   'P 1'
#
loop_
_entity.id
_entity.type
_entity.pdbx_description
1 polymer ?
#
loop_
_entity_poly.entity_id
_entity_poly.type
_entity_poly.pdbx_seq_one_letter_code
_entity_poly.pdbx_strand_id
1 'polypeptide(L)'
;MNRQAKQQLMKRFTSGQVEICKKLLKLSRQVHKFNARVEFLVLTFKHDLADAVVRYELWDNGFEGLGERQFDNCFEMGDPAEVIA
;
A
#
# COMPACT_ATOMS: atom_id res chain seq x y z
N MET A 1 -3.13 21.56 -2.62
CA MET A 1 -4.03 20.75 -3.47
C MET A 1 -5.50 21.06 -3.12
N ASN A 2 -6.36 21.34 -4.10
CA ASN A 2 -7.76 21.77 -3.84
C ASN A 2 -8.67 20.57 -3.52
N ARG A 3 -9.70 20.78 -2.68
CA ARG A 3 -10.62 19.76 -2.15
C ARG A 3 -11.38 19.02 -3.25
N GLN A 4 -11.69 19.71 -4.36
CA GLN A 4 -12.31 19.14 -5.55
C GLN A 4 -11.39 18.18 -6.32
N ALA A 5 -10.10 18.49 -6.44
CA ALA A 5 -9.12 17.59 -7.07
C ALA A 5 -8.96 16.30 -6.26
N LYS A 6 -8.93 16.42 -4.93
CA LYS A 6 -8.93 15.27 -4.01
C LYS A 6 -10.19 14.41 -4.15
N GLN A 7 -11.36 15.03 -4.32
CA GLN A 7 -12.64 14.32 -4.53
C GLN A 7 -12.77 13.67 -5.91
N GLN A 8 -12.20 14.26 -6.97
CA GLN A 8 -12.17 13.65 -8.30
C GLN A 8 -11.19 12.47 -8.38
N LEU A 9 -10.04 12.56 -7.71
CA LEU A 9 -9.06 11.45 -7.63
C LEU A 9 -9.61 10.23 -6.88
N MET A 10 -10.35 10.46 -5.79
CA MET A 10 -11.02 9.40 -5.02
C MET A 10 -12.18 8.69 -5.77
N LYS A 11 -12.58 9.13 -6.98
CA LYS A 11 -13.63 8.46 -7.75
C LYS A 11 -13.22 7.10 -8.31
N ARG A 12 -11.93 6.78 -8.35
CA ARG A 12 -11.42 5.50 -8.85
C ARG A 12 -11.56 4.36 -7.84
N PHE A 13 -11.63 4.68 -6.54
CA PHE A 13 -11.67 3.70 -5.47
C PHE A 13 -13.02 3.76 -4.75
N THR A 14 -13.60 2.59 -4.50
CA THR A 14 -14.79 2.48 -3.65
C THR A 14 -14.49 2.97 -2.23
N SER A 15 -15.52 3.35 -1.47
CA SER A 15 -15.36 3.75 -0.05
C SER A 15 -14.63 2.68 0.78
N GLY A 16 -14.88 1.39 0.48
CA GLY A 16 -14.16 0.27 1.07
C GLY A 16 -12.66 0.25 0.74
N GLN A 17 -12.30 0.47 -0.53
CA GLN A 17 -10.89 0.53 -0.95
C GLN A 17 -10.13 1.71 -0.34
N VAL A 18 -10.80 2.84 -0.09
CA VAL A 18 -10.19 3.98 0.60
C VAL A 18 -9.76 3.62 2.03
N GLU A 19 -10.58 2.88 2.77
CA GLU A 19 -10.21 2.40 4.11
C GLU A 19 -9.04 1.41 4.07
N ILE A 20 -9.00 0.54 3.06
CA ILE A 20 -7.85 -0.34 2.82
C ILE A 20 -6.59 0.47 2.52
N CYS A 21 -6.65 1.50 1.68
CA CYS A 21 -5.51 2.36 1.38
C CYS A 21 -4.99 3.08 2.64
N LYS A 22 -5.87 3.56 3.53
CA LYS A 22 -5.45 4.11 4.82
C LYS A 22 -4.72 3.08 5.68
N LYS A 23 -5.21 1.84 5.72
CA LYS A 23 -4.58 0.74 6.46
C LYS A 23 -3.21 0.39 5.88
N LEU A 24 -3.12 0.27 4.55
CA LEU A 24 -1.86 0.07 3.84
C LEU A 24 -0.86 1.18 4.18
N LEU A 25 -1.28 2.45 4.18
CA LEU A 25 -0.39 3.58 4.50
C LEU A 25 0.16 3.51 5.95
N LYS A 26 -0.64 3.00 6.90
CA LYS A 26 -0.18 2.78 8.27
C LYS A 26 0.86 1.64 8.33
N LEU A 27 0.65 0.58 7.56
CA LEU A 27 1.54 -0.57 7.47
C LEU A 27 2.84 -0.23 6.71
N SER A 28 2.77 0.65 5.72
CA SER A 28 3.92 1.04 4.89
C SER A 28 5.04 1.69 5.72
N ARG A 29 4.69 2.38 6.81
CA ARG A 29 5.63 2.94 7.80
C ARG A 29 6.29 1.87 8.69
N GLN A 30 5.80 0.65 8.63
CA GLN A 30 6.19 -0.47 9.49
C GLN A 30 6.75 -1.65 8.70
N VAL A 31 7.02 -1.50 7.40
CA VAL A 31 7.56 -2.57 6.53
C VAL A 31 8.96 -3.04 6.93
N HIS A 32 9.60 -2.45 7.95
CA HIS A 32 10.79 -3.03 8.57
C HIS A 32 10.47 -4.23 9.48
N LYS A 33 9.20 -4.40 9.90
CA LYS A 33 8.71 -5.54 10.68
C LYS A 33 8.07 -6.58 9.77
N PHE A 34 8.44 -7.85 9.92
CA PHE A 34 7.96 -8.96 9.10
C PHE A 34 6.43 -9.05 9.02
N ASN A 35 5.75 -9.14 10.17
CA ASN A 35 4.28 -9.24 10.21
C ASN A 35 3.56 -8.08 9.51
N ALA A 36 4.14 -6.87 9.57
CA ALA A 36 3.57 -5.71 8.89
C ALA A 36 3.76 -5.78 7.36
N ARG A 37 4.90 -6.31 6.87
CA ARG A 37 5.10 -6.59 5.44
C ARG A 37 4.11 -7.63 4.93
N VAL A 38 3.95 -8.73 5.66
CA VAL A 38 3.02 -9.80 5.29
C VAL A 38 1.60 -9.25 5.20
N GLU A 39 1.14 -8.52 6.21
CA GLU A 39 -0.20 -7.92 6.19
C GLU A 39 -0.36 -6.88 5.08
N PHE A 40 0.68 -6.08 4.81
CA PHE A 40 0.70 -5.12 3.71
C PHE A 40 0.52 -5.83 2.36
N LEU A 41 1.30 -6.88 2.09
CA LEU A 41 1.22 -7.64 0.84
C LEU A 41 -0.14 -8.34 0.71
N VAL A 42 -0.62 -9.01 1.76
CA VAL A 42 -1.92 -9.69 1.76
C VAL A 42 -3.05 -8.73 1.42
N LEU A 43 -3.10 -7.54 2.04
CA LEU A 43 -4.14 -6.55 1.75
C LEU A 43 -3.98 -5.96 0.35
N THR A 44 -2.75 -5.72 -0.09
CA THR A 44 -2.46 -5.20 -1.43
C THR A 44 -2.98 -6.15 -2.52
N PHE A 45 -2.69 -7.45 -2.41
CA PHE A 45 -3.16 -8.45 -3.36
C PHE A 45 -4.66 -8.75 -3.23
N LYS A 46 -5.18 -8.91 -2.00
CA LYS A 46 -6.59 -9.25 -1.77
C LYS A 46 -7.55 -8.20 -2.33
N HIS A 47 -7.11 -6.94 -2.41
CA HIS A 47 -7.92 -5.83 -2.89
C HIS A 47 -7.52 -5.34 -4.29
N ASP A 48 -6.66 -6.09 -5.00
CA ASP A 48 -6.20 -5.78 -6.35
C ASP A 48 -5.56 -4.38 -6.46
N LEU A 49 -4.71 -4.03 -5.49
CA LEU A 49 -4.06 -2.73 -5.38
C LEU A 49 -2.58 -2.75 -5.78
N ALA A 50 -2.02 -3.91 -6.16
CA ALA A 50 -0.60 -4.05 -6.46
C ALA A 50 -0.15 -3.10 -7.58
N ASP A 51 -0.85 -3.10 -8.71
CA ASP A 51 -0.56 -2.20 -9.82
C ASP A 51 -0.68 -0.73 -9.43
N ALA A 52 -1.69 -0.38 -8.61
CA ALA A 52 -1.89 0.99 -8.15
C ALA A 52 -0.79 1.46 -7.18
N VAL A 53 -0.21 0.56 -6.38
CA VAL A 53 0.94 0.85 -5.52
C VAL A 53 2.21 0.99 -6.35
N VAL A 54 2.51 0.01 -7.20
CA VAL A 54 3.75 -0.04 -8.00
C VAL A 54 3.82 1.10 -9.00
N ARG A 55 2.70 1.49 -9.61
CA ARG A 55 2.64 2.63 -10.54
C ARG A 55 2.52 3.99 -9.86
N TYR A 56 2.67 4.06 -8.54
CA TYR A 56 2.53 5.29 -7.75
C TYR A 56 1.15 5.97 -7.84
N GLU A 57 0.12 5.29 -8.37
CA GLU A 57 -1.21 5.87 -8.46
C GLU A 57 -1.75 6.23 -7.07
N LEU A 58 -1.57 5.37 -6.06
CA LEU A 58 -2.03 5.68 -4.69
C LEU A 58 -1.29 6.87 -4.08
N TRP A 59 0.01 7.00 -4.37
CA TRP A 59 0.82 8.14 -3.95
C TRP A 59 0.22 9.44 -4.49
N ASP A 60 -0.02 9.51 -5.80
CA ASP A 60 -0.61 10.67 -6.47
C ASP A 60 -2.03 10.98 -5.97
N ASN A 61 -2.75 9.94 -5.52
CA ASN A 61 -4.09 10.04 -4.92
C ASN A 61 -4.10 10.49 -3.45
N GLY A 62 -2.97 10.98 -2.92
CA GLY A 62 -2.87 11.55 -1.57
C GLY A 62 -2.63 10.51 -0.48
N PHE A 63 -2.16 9.31 -0.84
CA PHE A 63 -1.59 8.33 0.08
C PHE A 63 -0.06 8.33 -0.03
N GLU A 64 0.55 9.51 0.09
CA GLU A 64 2.00 9.70 0.11
C GLU A 64 2.65 8.74 1.14
N GLY A 65 3.47 7.82 0.66
CA GLY A 65 3.99 6.67 1.40
C GLY A 65 3.50 5.30 0.90
N LEU A 66 2.62 5.27 -0.11
CA LEU A 66 2.23 4.09 -0.88
C LEU A 66 2.75 4.18 -2.30
N GLY A 67 3.97 3.70 -2.52
CA GLY A 67 4.59 3.60 -3.83
C GLY A 67 5.44 2.35 -3.98
N GLU A 68 6.02 2.15 -5.15
CA GLU A 68 6.88 1.03 -5.51
C GLU A 68 7.94 0.73 -4.43
N ARG A 69 8.62 1.76 -3.91
CA ARG A 69 9.66 1.56 -2.90
C ARG A 69 9.20 0.84 -1.64
N GLN A 70 7.97 1.10 -1.15
CA GLN A 70 7.43 0.38 0.01
C GLN A 70 7.03 -1.05 -0.35
N PHE A 71 6.61 -1.27 -1.60
CA PHE A 71 6.29 -2.59 -2.13
C PHE A 71 7.56 -3.45 -2.28
N ASP A 72 8.63 -2.92 -2.88
CA ASP A 72 9.92 -3.62 -3.04
C ASP A 72 10.57 -3.96 -1.70
N ASN A 73 10.51 -3.04 -0.74
CA ASN A 73 10.94 -3.29 0.63
C ASN A 73 10.23 -4.52 1.26
N CYS A 74 9.09 -4.97 0.73
CA CYS A 74 8.46 -6.18 1.24
C CYS A 74 9.19 -7.47 0.82
N PHE A 75 10.00 -7.42 -0.24
CA PHE A 75 10.73 -8.57 -0.80
C PHE A 75 12.25 -8.47 -0.57
N GLU A 76 12.79 -7.27 -0.36
CA GLU A 76 14.23 -7.02 -0.18
C GLU A 76 14.76 -7.32 1.24
N MET A 77 13.89 -7.64 2.21
CA MET A 77 14.26 -7.68 3.64
C MET A 77 14.88 -9.00 4.13
N GLY A 78 15.05 -9.99 3.25
CA GLY A 78 15.71 -11.25 3.63
C GLY A 78 14.88 -12.06 4.62
N ASP A 79 13.62 -12.32 4.29
CA ASP A 79 12.67 -13.06 5.13
C ASP A 79 12.61 -14.60 4.97
N PRO A 80 13.46 -15.31 4.20
CA PRO A 80 13.22 -16.73 3.96
C PRO A 80 13.26 -17.56 5.26
N ALA A 81 14.01 -17.13 6.27
CA ALA A 81 14.03 -17.78 7.58
C ALA A 81 12.70 -17.66 8.34
N GLU A 82 11.96 -16.56 8.19
CA GLU A 82 10.67 -16.31 8.85
C GLU A 82 9.50 -17.02 8.13
N VAL A 83 9.69 -17.42 6.87
CA VAL A 83 8.67 -18.07 6.03
C VAL A 83 8.77 -19.60 6.06
N ILE A 84 9.98 -20.14 6.23
CA ILE A 84 10.27 -21.59 6.19
C ILE A 84 10.22 -22.22 7.59
N ALA A 85 10.17 -21.42 8.67
CA ALA A 85 10.17 -21.88 10.06
C ALA A 85 8.87 -22.57 10.50
#